data_AF-A0A3E2HG07-F1
#
_entry.id   AF-A0A3E2HG07-F1
#
_cell.length_a   1.000
_cell.length_b   1.000
_cell.length_c   1.000
_cell.angle_alpha   90.00
_cell.angle_beta   90.00
_cell.angle_gamma   90.00
#
_symmetry.space_group_name_H-M   'P 1'
#
loop_
_entity.id
_entity.type
_entity.pdbx_description
1 polymer ?
#
loop_
_entity_poly.entity_id
_entity_poly.type
_entity_poly.pdbx_seq_one_letter_code
_entity_poly.pdbx_strand_id
1 'polypeptide(L)'
;MDEKQKPAELPSPPDVVAPSAGAYIKPQWRKPHDPDVTFEEYHYYAQRTREEEKSLESPSLNWREIVLRKKQGHEDSDATVTHLTATDFTSHENRLEISDEEWTNASRAFRTASWGACFYLITTDILGPYGVGFAMGTLGWGPGIAFYTIFGFMAGYSGYLIYHVFLGVDSYEFPARNYGDLGFRTWGTLTRYITNIMQALGLLLLLGQVVIQYGENISQVSKFKLCYVVCPVLFVCVGFFLTQIRTLKSYGWVANFAVWLNLLVIFISMGVVAHSPPNYSISVLGSAGSAVDRSTITPDANGNYPPIIHYNNLPPGSLIGSINGLLSGVLAYAGAQLFVEFLAEMKRPADFLKAMWGAQFFIYTVYLIYGCFIYHYQGQYSFNPSYQGVSIYAWQTAGNMISLIAALIAAGLYGNIGIKVLYNNILVDIFNAPPLVTTTGKVIYAAIVPVWWSVAFVIAAAIPDYFGFVSVIAASMLLNLTYTLPPFFALGFDIQRNAIRADQGEGFDPTTGEVIRNETTVQRYIRGFFCGGPWQVAINIWHVIYFLASLAMCGLGMYAAVEGLIEAFDIPQLNSFSCTSPLNLNA
;
A
#
# COMPACT_ATOMS: atom_id res chain seq x y z
N MET A 1 -48.14 52.42 -28.93
CA MET A 1 -46.77 51.86 -28.88
C MET A 1 -46.75 50.83 -27.77
N ASP A 2 -46.16 49.69 -28.09
CA ASP A 2 -45.86 48.53 -27.25
C ASP A 2 -46.99 47.49 -27.06
N GLU A 3 -47.03 46.63 -28.08
CA GLU A 3 -47.63 45.31 -28.13
C GLU A 3 -46.98 44.39 -27.07
N LYS A 4 -47.75 43.95 -26.08
CA LYS A 4 -47.29 42.98 -25.06
C LYS A 4 -47.24 41.58 -25.67
N GLN A 5 -46.04 41.12 -25.99
CA GLN A 5 -45.75 39.73 -26.35
C GLN A 5 -45.89 38.82 -25.12
N LYS A 6 -46.71 37.78 -25.25
CA LYS A 6 -46.86 36.66 -24.29
C LYS A 6 -45.52 35.91 -24.17
N PRO A 7 -45.10 35.44 -22.98
CA PRO A 7 -43.97 34.53 -22.86
C PRO A 7 -44.34 33.19 -23.50
N ALA A 8 -43.45 32.66 -24.35
CA ALA A 8 -43.57 31.32 -24.91
C ALA A 8 -43.46 30.28 -23.78
N GLU A 9 -44.40 29.33 -23.74
CA GLU A 9 -44.31 28.14 -22.91
C GLU A 9 -43.08 27.33 -23.33
N LEU A 10 -42.16 27.12 -22.38
CA LEU A 10 -41.10 26.14 -22.52
C LEU A 10 -41.73 24.75 -22.70
N PRO A 11 -41.26 23.92 -23.65
CA PRO A 11 -41.73 22.56 -23.75
C PRO A 11 -41.43 21.85 -22.42
N SER A 12 -42.45 21.18 -21.87
CA SER A 12 -42.30 20.29 -20.73
C SER A 12 -41.15 19.31 -20.98
N PRO A 13 -40.32 19.01 -19.97
CA PRO A 13 -39.30 17.97 -20.10
C PRO A 13 -39.98 16.67 -20.54
N PRO A 14 -39.36 15.87 -21.43
CA PRO A 14 -39.93 14.58 -21.79
C PRO A 14 -40.14 13.78 -20.51
N ASP A 15 -41.35 13.26 -20.32
CA ASP A 15 -41.67 12.37 -19.22
C ASP A 15 -40.60 11.27 -19.17
N VAL A 16 -39.80 11.28 -18.10
CA VAL A 16 -38.85 10.22 -17.81
C VAL A 16 -39.69 8.99 -17.52
N VAL A 17 -39.88 8.17 -18.55
CA VAL A 17 -40.46 6.84 -18.43
C VAL A 17 -39.58 6.10 -17.42
N ALA A 18 -40.11 5.89 -16.21
CA ALA A 18 -39.49 4.99 -15.25
C ALA A 18 -39.22 3.65 -15.96
N PRO A 19 -38.00 3.10 -15.88
CA PRO A 19 -37.69 1.86 -16.57
C PRO A 19 -38.69 0.79 -16.12
N SER A 20 -39.36 0.18 -17.10
CA SER A 20 -40.26 -0.96 -16.87
C SER A 20 -39.56 -2.00 -16.01
N ALA A 21 -40.24 -2.52 -14.99
CA ALA A 21 -39.74 -3.64 -14.19
C ALA A 21 -39.37 -4.80 -15.14
N GLY A 22 -38.06 -5.00 -15.36
CA GLY A 22 -37.51 -5.96 -16.34
C GLY A 22 -36.60 -5.37 -17.43
N ALA A 23 -36.35 -4.05 -17.48
CA ALA A 23 -35.39 -3.47 -18.41
C ALA A 23 -33.95 -3.56 -17.85
N TYR A 24 -33.02 -4.07 -18.66
CA TYR A 24 -31.59 -4.14 -18.35
C TYR A 24 -31.04 -2.76 -17.93
N ILE A 25 -30.55 -2.65 -16.70
CA ILE A 25 -29.91 -1.44 -16.21
C ILE A 25 -28.47 -1.44 -16.71
N LYS A 26 -28.17 -0.52 -17.64
CA LYS A 26 -26.81 -0.34 -18.16
C LYS A 26 -25.81 -0.04 -17.03
N PRO A 27 -24.55 -0.49 -17.13
CA PRO A 27 -23.53 -0.27 -16.10
C PRO A 27 -23.37 1.19 -15.64
N GLN A 28 -23.49 2.13 -16.58
CA GLN A 28 -23.35 3.57 -16.34
C GLN A 28 -24.42 4.12 -15.39
N TRP A 29 -25.60 3.51 -15.41
CA TRP A 29 -26.75 3.92 -14.62
C TRP A 29 -26.75 3.28 -13.23
N ARG A 30 -25.85 2.33 -12.99
CA ARG A 30 -25.72 1.67 -11.69
C ARG A 30 -24.92 2.52 -10.71
N LYS A 31 -25.11 2.22 -9.43
CA LYS A 31 -24.27 2.77 -8.36
C LYS A 31 -22.87 2.14 -8.46
N PRO A 32 -21.80 2.86 -8.07
CA PRO A 32 -20.42 2.33 -8.18
C PRO A 32 -20.19 1.02 -7.42
N HIS A 33 -20.93 0.81 -6.31
CA HIS A 33 -20.91 -0.39 -5.49
C HIS A 33 -22.32 -0.98 -5.32
N ASP A 34 -22.95 -1.26 -6.44
CA ASP A 34 -24.28 -1.87 -6.50
C ASP A 34 -24.21 -3.38 -6.14
N PRO A 35 -24.83 -3.83 -5.03
CA PRO A 35 -24.81 -5.24 -4.62
C PRO A 35 -25.62 -6.15 -5.57
N ASP A 36 -26.44 -5.58 -6.46
CA ASP A 36 -27.22 -6.34 -7.44
C ASP A 36 -26.37 -6.77 -8.64
N VAL A 37 -25.17 -6.20 -8.81
CA VAL A 37 -24.23 -6.62 -9.86
C VAL A 37 -23.56 -7.93 -9.44
N THR A 38 -23.71 -8.94 -10.28
CA THR A 38 -23.17 -10.26 -9.97
C THR A 38 -21.71 -10.40 -10.41
N PHE A 39 -21.01 -11.40 -9.85
CA PHE A 39 -19.67 -11.75 -10.28
C PHE A 39 -19.58 -12.04 -11.78
N GLU A 40 -20.57 -12.71 -12.35
CA GLU A 40 -20.61 -13.07 -13.77
C GLU A 40 -20.67 -11.83 -14.67
N GLU A 41 -21.41 -10.80 -14.26
CA GLU A 41 -21.46 -9.52 -14.97
C GLU A 41 -20.09 -8.82 -14.92
N TYR A 42 -19.47 -8.74 -13.73
CA TYR A 42 -18.10 -8.19 -13.59
C TYR A 42 -17.10 -8.97 -14.46
N HIS A 43 -17.16 -10.30 -14.43
CA HIS A 43 -16.24 -11.15 -15.15
C HIS A 43 -16.40 -11.02 -16.67
N TYR A 44 -17.64 -10.93 -17.16
CA TYR A 44 -17.94 -10.72 -18.57
C TYR A 44 -17.33 -9.41 -19.10
N TYR A 45 -17.61 -8.29 -18.42
CA TYR A 45 -17.07 -6.98 -18.83
C TYR A 45 -15.55 -6.91 -18.68
N ALA A 46 -14.99 -7.57 -17.68
CA ALA A 46 -13.54 -7.68 -17.51
C ALA A 46 -12.91 -8.41 -18.71
N GLN A 47 -13.45 -9.57 -19.12
CA GLN A 47 -12.95 -10.30 -20.29
C GLN A 47 -12.98 -9.45 -21.56
N ARG A 48 -14.09 -8.73 -21.81
CA ARG A 48 -14.21 -7.82 -22.95
C ARG A 48 -13.14 -6.73 -22.94
N THR A 49 -12.94 -6.09 -21.78
CA THR A 49 -11.89 -5.09 -21.59
C THR A 49 -10.50 -5.67 -21.88
N ARG A 50 -10.22 -6.91 -21.46
CA ARG A 50 -8.92 -7.56 -21.72
C ARG A 50 -8.71 -7.93 -23.19
N GLU A 51 -9.76 -8.22 -23.94
CA GLU A 51 -9.66 -8.44 -25.39
C GLU A 51 -9.27 -7.15 -26.11
N GLU A 52 -9.87 -6.02 -25.73
CA GLU A 52 -9.51 -4.70 -26.26
C GLU A 52 -8.09 -4.27 -25.85
N GLU A 53 -7.68 -4.52 -24.61
CA GLU A 53 -6.33 -4.17 -24.15
C GLU A 53 -5.22 -4.96 -24.85
N LYS A 54 -5.53 -6.13 -25.44
CA LYS A 54 -4.56 -6.90 -26.23
C LYS A 54 -4.19 -6.18 -27.53
N SER A 55 -5.07 -5.35 -28.09
CA SER A 55 -4.76 -4.56 -29.30
C SER A 55 -3.98 -3.28 -29.02
N LEU A 56 -3.80 -2.90 -27.74
CA LEU A 56 -3.00 -1.74 -27.37
C LEU A 56 -1.50 -2.09 -27.43
N GLU A 57 -0.72 -1.27 -28.15
CA GLU A 57 0.73 -1.39 -28.13
C GLU A 57 1.29 -1.12 -26.73
N SER A 58 2.26 -1.94 -26.32
CA SER A 58 2.95 -1.73 -25.05
C SER A 58 3.71 -0.39 -25.09
N PRO A 59 3.54 0.50 -24.09
CA PRO A 59 4.29 1.76 -24.06
C PRO A 59 5.79 1.48 -24.05
N SER A 60 6.50 1.95 -25.09
CA SER A 60 7.94 1.77 -25.22
C SER A 60 8.68 2.78 -24.32
N LEU A 61 9.69 2.29 -23.58
CA LEU A 61 10.61 3.15 -22.82
C LEU A 61 11.65 3.74 -23.78
N ASN A 62 11.30 4.81 -24.49
CA ASN A 62 12.28 5.57 -25.27
C ASN A 62 13.14 6.46 -24.35
N TRP A 63 14.15 5.85 -23.72
CA TRP A 63 15.15 6.57 -22.91
C TRP A 63 15.80 7.75 -23.64
N ARG A 64 15.92 7.65 -24.97
CA ARG A 64 16.43 8.73 -25.84
C ARG A 64 15.52 9.96 -25.87
N GLU A 65 14.20 9.82 -25.80
CA GLU A 65 13.25 10.95 -25.80
C GLU A 65 13.14 11.62 -24.42
N ILE A 66 13.37 10.86 -23.35
CA ILE A 66 13.39 11.37 -21.96
C ILE A 66 14.66 12.21 -21.72
N VAL A 67 15.80 11.78 -22.25
CA VAL A 67 17.10 12.47 -22.09
C VAL A 67 17.28 13.60 -23.11
N LEU A 68 16.85 13.40 -24.37
CA LEU A 68 16.83 14.43 -25.40
C LEU A 68 15.39 14.95 -25.48
N ARG A 69 15.02 15.86 -24.58
CA ARG A 69 13.74 16.56 -24.63
C ARG A 69 13.67 17.46 -25.88
N LYS A 70 13.52 16.86 -27.06
CA LYS A 70 13.07 17.55 -28.26
C LYS A 70 11.57 17.70 -28.09
N LYS A 71 11.13 18.93 -27.89
CA LYS A 71 9.73 19.32 -27.86
C LYS A 71 9.13 19.08 -29.25
N GLN A 72 8.81 17.84 -29.60
CA GLN A 72 7.92 17.56 -30.72
C GLN A 72 6.52 17.85 -30.20
N GLY A 73 5.93 18.92 -30.73
CA GLY A 73 4.52 19.20 -30.56
C GLY A 73 3.74 17.98 -31.04
N HIS A 74 2.89 17.46 -30.17
CA HIS A 74 1.81 16.61 -30.62
C HIS A 74 0.94 17.50 -31.50
N GLU A 75 0.87 17.19 -32.79
CA GLU A 75 -0.26 17.66 -33.60
C GLU A 75 -1.50 17.00 -32.98
N ASP A 76 -2.27 17.79 -32.26
CA ASP A 76 -3.63 17.43 -31.88
C ASP A 76 -4.40 17.26 -33.19
N SER A 77 -4.57 16.01 -33.62
CA SER A 77 -5.61 15.67 -34.57
C SER A 77 -6.94 15.94 -33.86
N ASP A 78 -7.57 17.01 -34.30
CA ASP A 78 -8.89 17.53 -33.95
C ASP A 78 -9.96 16.45 -34.18
N ALA A 79 -10.03 15.48 -33.27
CA ALA A 79 -11.23 14.70 -33.02
C ALA A 79 -11.92 15.40 -31.86
N THR A 80 -13.16 15.82 -32.07
CA THR A 80 -14.04 16.44 -31.09
C THR A 80 -14.28 15.48 -29.91
N VAL A 81 -13.30 15.36 -29.01
CA VAL A 81 -13.44 14.63 -27.75
C VAL A 81 -14.14 15.59 -26.80
N THR A 82 -15.44 15.38 -26.60
CA THR A 82 -16.16 15.96 -25.45
C THR A 82 -15.36 15.58 -24.20
N HIS A 83 -14.66 16.55 -23.60
CA HIS A 83 -13.86 16.31 -22.41
C HIS A 83 -14.79 16.08 -21.22
N LEU A 84 -15.34 14.87 -21.09
CA LEU A 84 -15.99 14.46 -19.86
C LEU A 84 -14.97 14.54 -18.74
N THR A 85 -15.31 15.37 -17.78
CA THR A 85 -14.54 15.59 -16.57
C THR A 85 -14.96 14.57 -15.53
N ALA A 86 -14.08 14.28 -14.57
CA ALA A 86 -14.40 13.33 -13.51
C ALA A 86 -15.69 13.69 -12.76
N THR A 87 -16.10 14.97 -12.77
CA THR A 87 -17.38 15.50 -12.24
C THR A 87 -18.61 14.97 -12.96
N ASP A 88 -18.53 14.65 -14.25
CA ASP A 88 -19.67 14.15 -15.03
C ASP A 88 -20.04 12.71 -14.62
N PHE A 89 -19.07 11.97 -14.04
CA PHE A 89 -19.26 10.64 -13.47
C PHE A 89 -19.84 10.65 -12.04
N THR A 90 -20.09 11.82 -11.44
CA THR A 90 -20.41 11.90 -10.01
C THR A 90 -21.89 11.86 -9.70
N SER A 91 -22.69 12.64 -10.41
CA SER A 91 -24.14 12.71 -10.25
C SER A 91 -24.84 11.67 -11.11
N HIS A 92 -25.83 11.00 -10.53
CA HIS A 92 -26.64 10.01 -11.25
C HIS A 92 -27.31 10.60 -12.50
N GLU A 93 -27.78 11.85 -12.43
CA GLU A 93 -28.36 12.58 -13.56
C GLU A 93 -27.38 12.73 -14.73
N ASN A 94 -26.16 13.25 -14.48
CA ASN A 94 -25.15 13.36 -15.55
C ASN A 94 -24.70 12.00 -16.12
N ARG A 95 -24.71 10.91 -15.34
CA ARG A 95 -24.40 9.56 -15.87
C ARG A 95 -25.46 9.03 -16.83
N LEU A 96 -26.70 9.51 -16.74
CA LEU A 96 -27.78 9.13 -17.65
C LEU A 96 -27.60 9.77 -19.04
N GLU A 97 -26.86 10.87 -19.13
CA GLU A 97 -26.63 11.63 -20.38
C GLU A 97 -25.34 11.23 -21.13
N ILE A 98 -24.43 10.51 -20.47
CA ILE A 98 -23.15 10.07 -21.06
C ILE A 98 -23.38 8.88 -22.00
N SER A 99 -22.78 8.92 -23.20
CA SER A 99 -22.81 7.77 -24.11
C SER A 99 -21.81 6.66 -23.72
N ASP A 100 -22.07 5.43 -24.14
CA ASP A 100 -21.21 4.26 -23.85
C ASP A 100 -19.74 4.49 -24.31
N GLU A 101 -19.56 5.14 -25.46
CA GLU A 101 -18.25 5.46 -26.02
C GLU A 101 -17.52 6.54 -25.21
N GLU A 102 -18.25 7.57 -24.79
CA GLU A 102 -17.75 8.66 -23.96
C GLU A 102 -17.35 8.18 -22.55
N TRP A 103 -18.15 7.30 -21.94
CA TRP A 103 -17.81 6.63 -20.67
C TRP A 103 -16.49 5.87 -20.77
N THR A 104 -16.36 5.07 -21.83
CA THR A 104 -15.17 4.24 -22.08
C THR A 104 -13.95 5.10 -22.36
N ASN A 105 -14.10 6.17 -23.17
CA ASN A 105 -13.05 7.15 -23.44
C ASN A 105 -12.54 7.82 -22.16
N ALA A 106 -13.46 8.25 -21.28
CA ALA A 106 -13.08 8.88 -20.02
C ALA A 106 -12.41 7.89 -19.06
N SER A 107 -12.93 6.65 -18.93
CA SER A 107 -12.28 5.63 -18.11
C SER A 107 -10.87 5.31 -18.61
N ARG A 108 -10.66 5.31 -19.94
CA ARG A 108 -9.33 5.18 -20.56
C ARG A 108 -8.42 6.37 -20.26
N ALA A 109 -8.95 7.60 -20.27
CA ALA A 109 -8.19 8.81 -20.01
C ALA A 109 -7.58 8.86 -18.59
N PHE A 110 -8.16 8.15 -17.61
CA PHE A 110 -7.58 8.03 -16.27
C PHE A 110 -6.40 7.03 -16.20
N ARG A 111 -6.31 6.08 -17.14
CA ARG A 111 -5.29 5.03 -17.19
C ARG A 111 -4.07 5.49 -18.00
N THR A 112 -3.12 6.15 -17.34
CA THR A 112 -1.98 6.82 -18.00
C THR A 112 -0.61 6.24 -17.63
N ALA A 113 -0.51 5.44 -16.57
CA ALA A 113 0.77 4.95 -16.06
C ALA A 113 1.36 3.83 -16.94
N SER A 114 2.68 3.88 -17.14
CA SER A 114 3.45 2.81 -17.78
C SER A 114 3.96 1.80 -16.75
N TRP A 115 4.40 0.63 -17.21
CA TRP A 115 5.00 -0.38 -16.32
C TRP A 115 6.27 0.15 -15.64
N GLY A 116 7.07 0.99 -16.30
CA GLY A 116 8.27 1.59 -15.72
C GLY A 116 7.93 2.57 -14.59
N ALA A 117 6.88 3.38 -14.76
CA ALA A 117 6.38 4.24 -13.68
C ALA A 117 5.89 3.39 -12.49
N CYS A 118 5.16 2.30 -12.76
CA CYS A 118 4.71 1.37 -11.74
C CYS A 118 5.87 0.70 -10.99
N PHE A 119 6.96 0.33 -11.67
CA PHE A 119 8.16 -0.22 -11.04
C PHE A 119 8.73 0.75 -10.01
N TYR A 120 8.86 2.04 -10.37
CA TYR A 120 9.38 3.06 -9.43
C TYR A 120 8.39 3.38 -8.31
N LEU A 121 7.08 3.33 -8.56
CA LEU A 121 6.08 3.51 -7.50
C LEU A 121 6.15 2.39 -6.47
N ILE A 122 6.16 1.12 -6.91
CA ILE A 122 6.32 -0.04 -6.03
C ILE A 122 7.65 0.04 -5.28
N THR A 123 8.74 0.38 -5.99
CA THR A 123 10.06 0.49 -5.35
C THR A 123 10.09 1.64 -4.35
N THR A 124 9.47 2.78 -4.62
CA THR A 124 9.45 3.92 -3.68
C THR A 124 8.63 3.62 -2.43
N ASP A 125 7.52 2.92 -2.60
CA ASP A 125 6.65 2.49 -1.51
C ASP A 125 7.38 1.52 -0.57
N ILE A 126 8.02 0.49 -1.15
CA ILE A 126 8.54 -0.61 -0.34
C ILE A 126 9.98 -0.36 0.11
N LEU A 127 10.85 0.21 -0.73
CA LEU A 127 12.31 0.24 -0.52
C LEU A 127 12.74 1.03 0.73
N GLY A 128 13.14 0.30 1.76
CA GLY A 128 13.77 0.85 2.96
C GLY A 128 14.48 -0.25 3.77
N PRO A 129 15.68 -0.71 3.38
CA PRO A 129 16.33 -1.88 3.99
C PRO A 129 16.89 -1.64 5.40
N TYR A 130 16.59 -0.49 6.01
CA TYR A 130 17.25 -0.02 7.22
C TYR A 130 16.92 -0.83 8.48
N GLY A 131 15.87 -1.65 8.45
CA GLY A 131 15.56 -2.62 9.51
C GLY A 131 16.13 -4.01 9.28
N VAL A 132 16.69 -4.31 8.10
CA VAL A 132 17.08 -5.69 7.75
C VAL A 132 18.26 -6.16 8.59
N GLY A 133 19.24 -5.29 8.86
CA GLY A 133 20.38 -5.64 9.73
C GLY A 133 19.95 -6.03 11.15
N PHE A 134 18.98 -5.31 11.72
CA PHE A 134 18.35 -5.65 12.99
C PHE A 134 17.66 -7.02 12.92
N ALA A 135 16.85 -7.25 11.87
CA ALA A 135 16.16 -8.53 11.71
C ALA A 135 17.14 -9.72 11.60
N MET A 136 18.25 -9.55 10.87
CA MET A 136 19.33 -10.55 10.81
C MET A 136 19.98 -10.79 12.17
N GLY A 137 20.18 -9.75 12.98
CA GLY A 137 20.70 -9.89 14.34
C GLY A 137 19.76 -10.60 15.30
N THR A 138 18.45 -10.45 15.12
CA THR A 138 17.44 -11.13 15.95
C THR A 138 17.12 -12.57 15.52
N LEU A 139 17.35 -12.92 14.25
CA LEU A 139 17.05 -14.25 13.68
C LEU A 139 18.29 -15.11 13.44
N GLY A 140 19.47 -14.49 13.39
CA GLY A 140 20.70 -15.10 12.91
C GLY A 140 20.74 -15.26 11.39
N TRP A 141 21.89 -15.68 10.86
CA TRP A 141 22.14 -15.77 9.41
C TRP A 141 21.17 -16.70 8.68
N GLY A 142 21.09 -17.97 9.10
CA GLY A 142 20.30 -18.98 8.41
C GLY A 142 18.80 -18.64 8.39
N PRO A 143 18.17 -18.52 9.57
CA PRO A 143 16.75 -18.17 9.64
C PRO A 143 16.44 -16.79 9.08
N GLY A 144 17.29 -15.78 9.33
CA GLY A 144 17.09 -14.42 8.81
C GLY A 144 17.02 -14.36 7.29
N ILE A 145 17.99 -14.96 6.60
CA ILE A 145 18.01 -15.03 5.13
C ILE A 145 16.83 -15.87 4.62
N ALA A 146 16.53 -17.00 5.25
CA ALA A 146 15.44 -17.88 4.84
C ALA A 146 14.08 -17.16 4.94
N PHE A 147 13.78 -16.52 6.07
CA PHE A 147 12.52 -15.81 6.28
C PHE A 147 12.39 -14.60 5.36
N TYR A 148 13.44 -13.79 5.17
CA TYR A 148 13.39 -12.68 4.20
C TYR A 148 13.15 -13.18 2.77
N THR A 149 13.72 -14.32 2.39
CA THR A 149 13.50 -14.92 1.07
C THR A 149 12.07 -15.42 0.91
N ILE A 150 11.55 -16.13 1.91
CA ILE A 150 10.18 -16.63 1.91
C ILE A 150 9.19 -15.47 1.89
N PHE A 151 9.34 -14.47 2.76
CA PHE A 151 8.44 -13.31 2.79
C PHE A 151 8.53 -12.48 1.52
N GLY A 152 9.72 -12.30 0.95
CA GLY A 152 9.90 -11.62 -0.32
C GLY A 152 9.22 -12.36 -1.48
N PHE A 153 9.36 -13.69 -1.55
CA PHE A 153 8.70 -14.50 -2.56
C PHE A 153 7.18 -14.51 -2.37
N MET A 154 6.70 -14.71 -1.15
CA MET A 154 5.27 -14.80 -0.83
C MET A 154 4.57 -13.44 -0.97
N ALA A 155 5.25 -12.32 -0.71
CA ALA A 155 4.74 -10.98 -1.03
C ALA A 155 4.59 -10.80 -2.55
N GLY A 156 5.60 -11.20 -3.33
CA GLY A 156 5.51 -11.23 -4.80
C GLY A 156 4.38 -12.11 -5.32
N TYR A 157 4.20 -13.30 -4.73
CA TYR A 157 3.08 -14.19 -5.04
C TYR A 157 1.73 -13.54 -4.71
N SER A 158 1.62 -12.87 -3.57
CA SER A 158 0.40 -12.15 -3.18
C SER A 158 0.08 -10.99 -4.12
N GLY A 159 1.10 -10.28 -4.61
CA GLY A 159 0.96 -9.31 -5.68
C GLY A 159 0.45 -9.92 -6.98
N TYR A 160 0.94 -11.11 -7.35
CA TYR A 160 0.41 -11.88 -8.48
C TYR A 160 -1.06 -12.26 -8.28
N LEU A 161 -1.47 -12.65 -7.06
CA LEU A 161 -2.87 -12.97 -6.74
C LEU A 161 -3.77 -11.74 -6.88
N ILE A 162 -3.35 -10.58 -6.38
CA ILE A 162 -4.07 -9.32 -6.56
C ILE A 162 -4.23 -9.00 -8.05
N TYR A 163 -3.15 -9.10 -8.83
CA TYR A 163 -3.16 -8.91 -10.27
C TYR A 163 -4.15 -9.86 -10.97
N HIS A 164 -4.13 -11.15 -10.61
CA HIS A 164 -4.99 -12.17 -11.20
C HIS A 164 -6.47 -11.89 -10.96
N VAL A 165 -6.84 -11.54 -9.71
CA VAL A 165 -8.22 -11.17 -9.38
C VAL A 165 -8.58 -9.86 -10.08
N PHE A 166 -7.72 -8.84 -10.04
CA PHE A 166 -7.96 -7.55 -10.65
C PHE A 166 -8.28 -7.68 -12.13
N LEU A 167 -7.46 -8.39 -12.92
CA LEU A 167 -7.72 -8.56 -14.35
C LEU A 167 -9.05 -9.26 -14.64
N GLY A 168 -9.50 -10.12 -13.72
CA GLY A 168 -10.73 -10.89 -13.86
C GLY A 168 -12.00 -10.17 -13.43
N VAL A 169 -11.89 -9.01 -12.75
CA VAL A 169 -13.05 -8.27 -12.24
C VAL A 169 -13.09 -6.79 -12.64
N ASP A 170 -11.97 -6.20 -13.04
CA ASP A 170 -11.87 -4.80 -13.48
C ASP A 170 -12.23 -4.62 -14.96
N SER A 171 -13.02 -3.60 -15.27
CA SER A 171 -13.41 -3.20 -16.64
C SER A 171 -13.58 -1.69 -16.77
N TYR A 172 -13.81 -1.17 -17.99
CA TYR A 172 -14.12 0.25 -18.18
C TYR A 172 -15.51 0.61 -17.64
N GLU A 173 -16.46 -0.32 -17.70
CA GLU A 173 -17.82 -0.19 -17.20
C GLU A 173 -17.86 -0.25 -15.67
N PHE A 174 -17.05 -1.13 -15.08
CA PHE A 174 -16.93 -1.32 -13.64
C PHE A 174 -15.45 -1.20 -13.22
N PRO A 175 -14.90 0.02 -13.15
CA PRO A 175 -13.50 0.22 -12.78
C PRO A 175 -13.26 -0.16 -11.32
N ALA A 176 -12.30 -1.04 -11.05
CA ALA A 176 -11.82 -1.30 -9.69
C ALA A 176 -10.75 -0.26 -9.36
N ARG A 177 -10.92 0.49 -8.27
CA ARG A 177 -10.05 1.62 -7.92
C ARG A 177 -9.40 1.48 -6.56
N ASN A 178 -10.04 0.76 -5.63
CA ASN A 178 -9.53 0.56 -4.29
C ASN A 178 -9.32 -0.92 -4.01
N TYR A 179 -8.38 -1.24 -3.14
CA TYR A 179 -8.11 -2.61 -2.70
C TYR A 179 -9.37 -3.37 -2.24
N GLY A 180 -10.29 -2.70 -1.54
CA GLY A 180 -11.54 -3.31 -1.09
C GLY A 180 -12.55 -3.66 -2.19
N ASP A 181 -12.40 -3.13 -3.42
CA ASP A 181 -13.26 -3.48 -4.54
C ASP A 181 -13.06 -4.94 -4.96
N LEU A 182 -11.85 -5.49 -4.79
CA LEU A 182 -11.60 -6.92 -5.00
C LEU A 182 -12.39 -7.76 -4.01
N GLY A 183 -12.39 -7.36 -2.74
CA GLY A 183 -13.19 -8.00 -1.69
C GLY A 183 -14.69 -7.91 -1.95
N PHE A 184 -15.17 -6.76 -2.45
CA PHE A 184 -16.57 -6.56 -2.83
C PHE A 184 -17.01 -7.52 -3.92
N ARG A 185 -16.23 -7.58 -5.01
CA ARG A 185 -16.60 -8.36 -6.20
C ARG A 185 -16.43 -9.87 -6.01
N THR A 186 -15.60 -10.28 -5.06
CA THR A 186 -15.37 -11.70 -4.75
C THR A 186 -16.20 -12.22 -3.58
N TRP A 187 -16.43 -11.46 -2.52
CA TRP A 187 -17.11 -11.97 -1.32
C TRP A 187 -18.29 -11.10 -0.86
N GLY A 188 -18.57 -10.01 -1.57
CA GLY A 188 -19.69 -9.11 -1.29
C GLY A 188 -19.37 -7.98 -0.32
N THR A 189 -20.42 -7.28 0.10
CA THR A 189 -20.35 -6.00 0.80
C THR A 189 -19.65 -6.06 2.17
N LEU A 190 -19.82 -7.15 2.93
CA LEU A 190 -19.18 -7.28 4.24
C LEU A 190 -17.66 -7.28 4.12
N THR A 191 -17.12 -8.08 3.20
CA THR A 191 -15.67 -8.15 2.96
C THR A 191 -15.15 -6.80 2.49
N ARG A 192 -15.90 -6.06 1.66
CA ARG A 192 -15.55 -4.69 1.27
C ARG A 192 -15.33 -3.77 2.47
N TYR A 193 -16.25 -3.76 3.44
CA TYR A 193 -16.12 -2.89 4.61
C TYR A 193 -14.93 -3.28 5.48
N ILE A 194 -14.73 -4.58 5.72
CA ILE A 194 -13.59 -5.07 6.51
C ILE A 194 -12.28 -4.66 5.85
N THR A 195 -12.13 -4.89 4.55
CA THR A 195 -10.89 -4.62 3.81
C THR A 195 -10.61 -3.13 3.71
N ASN A 196 -11.62 -2.30 3.46
CA ASN A 196 -11.48 -0.84 3.42
C ASN A 196 -11.13 -0.24 4.78
N ILE A 197 -11.75 -0.71 5.87
CA ILE A 197 -11.41 -0.26 7.23
C ILE A 197 -9.96 -0.66 7.55
N MET A 198 -9.58 -1.89 7.24
CA MET A 198 -8.23 -2.40 7.50
C MET A 198 -7.17 -1.67 6.67
N GLN A 199 -7.45 -1.37 5.40
CA GLN A 199 -6.57 -0.59 4.53
C GLN A 199 -6.43 0.85 5.02
N ALA A 200 -7.53 1.51 5.35
CA ALA A 200 -7.50 2.89 5.84
C ALA A 200 -6.77 2.99 7.19
N LEU A 201 -7.08 2.09 8.14
CA LEU A 201 -6.39 2.03 9.43
C LEU A 201 -4.91 1.68 9.27
N GLY A 202 -4.57 0.71 8.41
CA GLY A 202 -3.19 0.34 8.12
C GLY A 202 -2.38 1.51 7.56
N LEU A 203 -2.93 2.26 6.60
CA LEU A 203 -2.27 3.45 6.05
C LEU A 203 -2.17 4.60 7.06
N LEU A 204 -3.15 4.78 7.94
CA LEU A 204 -3.11 5.77 9.01
C LEU A 204 -2.00 5.46 10.01
N LEU A 205 -1.90 4.20 10.42
CA LEU A 205 -0.90 3.74 11.38
C LEU A 205 0.51 3.76 10.77
N LEU A 206 0.66 3.35 9.50
CA LEU A 206 1.92 3.45 8.76
C LEU A 206 2.38 4.90 8.63
N LEU A 207 1.45 5.83 8.38
CA LEU A 207 1.75 7.27 8.40
C LEU A 207 2.23 7.72 9.79
N GLY A 208 1.56 7.29 10.86
CA GLY A 208 1.98 7.56 12.23
C GLY A 208 3.39 7.05 12.52
N GLN A 209 3.70 5.83 12.07
CA GLN A 209 5.02 5.21 12.22
C GLN A 209 6.10 6.05 11.55
N VAL A 210 5.87 6.49 10.32
CA VAL A 210 6.79 7.37 9.59
C VAL A 210 6.94 8.72 10.31
N VAL A 211 5.87 9.31 10.82
CA VAL A 211 5.93 10.58 11.57
C VAL A 211 6.85 10.49 12.78
N ILE A 212 6.74 9.43 13.59
CA ILE A 212 7.58 9.25 14.78
C ILE A 212 9.03 8.95 14.38
N GLN A 213 9.23 8.06 13.41
CA GLN A 213 10.56 7.69 12.90
C GLN A 213 11.37 8.91 12.42
N TYR A 214 10.73 9.85 11.72
CA TYR A 214 11.41 11.05 11.24
C TYR A 214 11.44 12.19 12.26
N GLY A 215 10.58 12.16 13.27
CA GLY A 215 10.74 12.97 14.48
C GLY A 215 12.05 12.64 15.21
N GLU A 216 12.38 11.35 15.31
CA GLU A 216 13.68 10.87 15.81
C GLU A 216 14.86 11.33 14.95
N ASN A 217 14.75 11.28 13.62
CA ASN A 217 15.80 11.80 12.74
C ASN A 217 16.07 13.27 13.03
N ILE A 218 15.03 14.10 13.12
CA ILE A 218 15.16 15.54 13.40
C ILE A 218 15.76 15.78 14.79
N SER A 219 15.35 15.00 15.80
CA SER A 219 15.88 15.15 17.16
C SER A 219 17.38 14.83 17.21
N GLN A 220 17.83 13.76 16.55
CA GLN A 220 19.25 13.42 16.42
C GLN A 220 20.03 14.49 15.65
N VAL A 221 19.50 14.98 14.52
CA VAL A 221 20.13 16.04 13.71
C VAL A 221 20.27 17.35 14.48
N SER A 222 19.37 17.61 15.44
CA SER A 222 19.45 18.79 16.30
C SER A 222 20.40 18.63 17.51
N LYS A 223 21.05 17.46 17.67
CA LYS A 223 21.76 17.06 18.90
C LYS A 223 20.87 17.15 20.15
N PHE A 224 19.60 16.77 20.02
CA PHE A 224 18.61 16.81 21.10
C PHE A 224 18.39 18.20 21.72
N LYS A 225 18.69 19.27 20.98
CA LYS A 225 18.48 20.66 21.45
C LYS A 225 17.05 21.14 21.26
N LEU A 226 16.29 20.48 20.40
CA LEU A 226 14.86 20.73 20.21
C LEU A 226 14.05 19.86 21.15
N CYS A 227 12.96 20.42 21.70
CA CYS A 227 11.96 19.64 22.41
C CYS A 227 11.41 18.54 21.48
N TYR A 228 11.46 17.28 21.92
CA TYR A 228 11.20 16.14 21.04
C TYR A 228 9.84 16.21 20.36
N VAL A 229 8.74 16.57 21.05
CA VAL A 229 7.40 16.72 20.44
C VAL A 229 7.37 17.68 19.23
N VAL A 230 8.25 18.68 19.18
CA VAL A 230 8.32 19.62 18.06
C VAL A 230 8.87 18.93 16.80
N CYS A 231 9.75 17.93 16.96
CA CYS A 231 10.39 17.23 15.86
C CYS A 231 9.39 16.48 14.94
N PRO A 232 8.53 15.56 15.43
CA PRO A 232 7.51 14.93 14.60
C PRO A 232 6.45 15.94 14.12
N VAL A 233 6.13 16.98 14.90
CA VAL A 233 5.20 18.04 14.46
C VAL A 233 5.73 18.80 13.24
N LEU A 234 7.04 19.08 13.16
CA LEU A 234 7.64 19.68 11.97
C LEU A 234 7.45 18.79 10.73
N PHE A 235 7.64 17.47 10.88
CA PHE A 235 7.41 16.52 9.81
C PHE A 235 5.94 16.49 9.38
N VAL A 236 5.01 16.49 10.33
CA VAL A 236 3.56 16.59 10.08
C VAL A 236 3.20 17.86 9.31
N CYS A 237 3.75 19.02 9.68
CA CYS A 237 3.48 20.28 8.99
C CYS A 237 3.92 20.22 7.52
N VAL A 238 5.13 19.72 7.25
CA VAL A 238 5.63 19.59 5.87
C VAL A 238 4.81 18.57 5.08
N GLY A 239 4.51 17.42 5.71
CA GLY A 239 3.67 16.38 5.15
C GLY A 239 2.29 16.88 4.73
N PHE A 240 1.63 17.67 5.58
CA PHE A 240 0.36 18.32 5.28
C PHE A 240 0.42 19.11 3.96
N PHE A 241 1.42 19.98 3.78
CA PHE A 241 1.54 20.78 2.56
C PHE A 241 1.80 19.93 1.32
N LEU A 242 2.62 18.87 1.45
CA LEU A 242 2.90 17.96 0.35
C LEU A 242 1.67 17.15 -0.07
N THR A 243 0.86 16.68 0.89
CA THR A 243 -0.38 15.93 0.61
C THR A 243 -1.48 16.82 -0.01
N GLN A 244 -1.35 18.15 -0.02
CA GLN A 244 -2.26 19.00 -0.81
C GLN A 244 -2.06 18.84 -2.33
N ILE A 245 -0.91 18.30 -2.76
CA ILE A 245 -0.64 18.00 -4.17
C ILE A 245 -1.40 16.73 -4.56
N ARG A 246 -2.57 16.90 -5.19
CA ARG A 246 -3.51 15.80 -5.48
C ARG A 246 -3.20 14.98 -6.74
N THR A 247 -2.37 15.51 -7.64
CA THR A 247 -2.17 14.95 -8.98
C THR A 247 -1.00 13.96 -9.01
N LEU A 248 -1.29 12.70 -9.28
CA LEU A 248 -0.28 11.62 -9.40
C LEU A 248 0.49 11.66 -10.73
N LYS A 249 0.06 12.48 -11.70
CA LYS A 249 0.66 12.59 -13.05
C LYS A 249 2.17 12.92 -13.04
N SER A 250 2.67 13.57 -11.99
CA SER A 250 4.11 13.87 -11.82
C SER A 250 4.82 12.95 -10.83
N TYR A 251 4.12 12.02 -10.16
CA TYR A 251 4.70 11.20 -9.10
C TYR A 251 5.70 10.17 -9.64
N GLY A 252 5.59 9.69 -10.88
CA GLY A 252 6.57 8.75 -11.43
C GLY A 252 8.02 9.25 -11.44
N TRP A 253 8.24 10.55 -11.71
CA TRP A 253 9.57 11.15 -11.66
C TRP A 253 10.05 11.39 -10.22
N VAL A 254 9.14 11.83 -9.34
CA VAL A 254 9.42 12.05 -7.92
C VAL A 254 9.73 10.73 -7.20
N ALA A 255 9.01 9.65 -7.56
CA ALA A 255 9.26 8.28 -7.10
C ALA A 255 10.65 7.81 -7.51
N ASN A 256 11.02 7.97 -8.78
CA ASN A 256 12.37 7.65 -9.25
C ASN A 256 13.44 8.40 -8.42
N PHE A 257 13.26 9.70 -8.17
CA PHE A 257 14.17 10.47 -7.33
C PHE A 257 14.27 9.91 -5.90
N ALA A 258 13.15 9.55 -5.26
CA ALA A 258 13.15 8.94 -3.92
C ALA A 258 13.91 7.61 -3.85
N VAL A 259 13.82 6.77 -4.88
CA VAL A 259 14.60 5.52 -4.98
C VAL A 259 16.09 5.82 -4.96
N TRP A 260 16.57 6.80 -5.72
CA TRP A 260 17.98 7.18 -5.73
C TRP A 260 18.45 7.78 -4.40
N LEU A 261 17.61 8.56 -3.72
CA LEU A 261 17.94 9.06 -2.38
C LEU A 261 18.10 7.90 -1.38
N ASN A 262 17.23 6.90 -1.41
CA ASN A 262 17.37 5.70 -0.58
C ASN A 262 18.64 4.93 -0.92
N LEU A 263 18.93 4.69 -2.20
CA LEU A 263 20.18 4.04 -2.62
C LEU A 263 21.42 4.81 -2.16
N LEU A 264 21.39 6.14 -2.19
CA LEU A 264 22.48 6.97 -1.69
C LEU A 264 22.70 6.76 -0.18
N VAL A 265 21.64 6.74 0.63
CA VAL A 265 21.73 6.46 2.07
C VAL A 265 22.25 5.05 2.34
N ILE A 266 21.82 4.07 1.55
CA ILE A 266 22.30 2.68 1.60
C ILE A 266 23.82 2.64 1.39
N PHE A 267 24.33 3.25 0.31
CA PHE A 267 25.77 3.26 0.03
C PHE A 267 26.58 4.03 1.08
N ILE A 268 26.08 5.18 1.54
CA ILE A 268 26.73 5.97 2.60
C ILE A 268 26.82 5.15 3.89
N SER A 269 25.72 4.56 4.34
CA SER A 269 25.69 3.78 5.58
C SER A 269 26.58 2.55 5.51
N MET A 270 26.59 1.80 4.40
CA MET A 270 27.52 0.69 4.19
C MET A 270 28.99 1.14 4.23
N GLY A 271 29.32 2.23 3.52
CA GLY A 271 30.69 2.75 3.49
C GLY A 271 31.20 3.17 4.86
N VAL A 272 30.36 3.82 5.66
CA VAL A 272 30.72 4.30 7.01
C VAL A 272 30.79 3.15 8.00
N VAL A 273 29.82 2.23 8.00
CA VAL A 273 29.80 1.08 8.92
C VAL A 273 31.01 0.15 8.72
N ALA A 274 31.53 0.02 7.50
CA ALA A 274 32.74 -0.76 7.25
C ALA A 274 34.04 -0.13 7.82
N HIS A 275 34.04 1.18 8.09
CA HIS A 275 35.23 1.93 8.50
C HIS A 275 35.09 2.58 9.89
N SER A 276 34.00 2.30 10.61
CA SER A 276 33.75 2.86 11.93
C SER A 276 33.21 1.80 12.88
N PRO A 277 33.53 1.89 14.18
CA PRO A 277 32.95 0.99 15.16
C PRO A 277 31.43 1.22 15.28
N PRO A 278 30.67 0.21 15.73
CA PRO A 278 29.26 0.38 16.08
C PRO A 278 29.04 1.53 17.06
N ASN A 279 27.86 2.15 16.99
CA ASN A 279 27.49 3.13 18.01
C ASN A 279 27.01 2.42 19.27
N TYR A 280 27.97 2.03 20.09
CA TYR A 280 27.74 1.22 21.29
C TYR A 280 26.74 1.86 22.27
N SER A 281 26.85 3.17 22.48
CA SER A 281 26.02 3.89 23.45
C SER A 281 24.53 3.76 23.17
N ILE A 282 24.11 3.95 21.92
CA ILE A 282 22.69 3.93 21.53
C ILE A 282 22.14 2.51 21.35
N SER A 283 22.99 1.48 21.38
CA SER A 283 22.56 0.11 21.09
C SER A 283 21.47 -0.39 22.04
N VAL A 284 21.43 0.10 23.27
CA VAL A 284 20.41 -0.24 24.29
C VAL A 284 18.99 0.22 23.92
N LEU A 285 18.84 1.13 22.95
CA LEU A 285 17.56 1.76 22.59
C LEU A 285 16.87 1.12 21.37
N GLY A 286 17.52 0.18 20.68
CA GLY A 286 16.97 -0.33 19.42
C GLY A 286 17.88 -1.22 18.58
N SER A 287 18.92 -1.81 19.17
CA SER A 287 19.74 -2.81 18.46
C SER A 287 19.15 -4.22 18.59
N ALA A 288 19.60 -5.12 17.72
CA ALA A 288 19.25 -6.55 17.82
C ALA A 288 19.57 -7.14 19.21
N GLY A 289 20.71 -6.77 19.80
CA GLY A 289 21.12 -7.16 21.14
C GLY A 289 20.15 -6.68 22.22
N SER A 290 19.59 -5.47 22.08
CA SER A 290 18.58 -4.97 23.02
C SER A 290 17.28 -5.78 23.02
N ALA A 291 16.94 -6.38 21.87
CA ALA A 291 15.74 -7.20 21.66
C ALA A 291 15.97 -8.70 21.97
N VAL A 292 17.21 -9.17 21.91
CA VAL A 292 17.56 -10.58 22.11
C VAL A 292 18.09 -10.84 23.52
N ASP A 293 19.15 -10.12 23.89
CA ASP A 293 19.85 -10.28 25.16
C ASP A 293 20.66 -9.02 25.45
N ARG A 294 20.15 -8.19 26.37
CA ARG A 294 20.79 -6.93 26.75
C ARG A 294 22.21 -7.15 27.32
N SER A 295 22.52 -8.31 27.90
CA SER A 295 23.87 -8.58 28.43
C SER A 295 24.95 -8.58 27.35
N THR A 296 24.58 -8.82 26.09
CA THR A 296 25.51 -8.84 24.94
C THR A 296 25.93 -7.45 24.46
N ILE A 297 25.29 -6.39 24.98
CA ILE A 297 25.55 -4.99 24.65
C ILE A 297 25.88 -4.13 25.87
N THR A 298 25.75 -4.67 27.09
CA THR A 298 26.06 -3.96 28.33
C THR A 298 27.57 -3.81 28.49
N PRO A 299 28.10 -2.60 28.73
CA PRO A 299 29.53 -2.40 28.97
C PRO A 299 29.97 -3.01 30.31
N ASP A 300 31.24 -3.40 30.41
CA ASP A 300 31.86 -3.81 31.67
C ASP A 300 31.99 -2.63 32.66
N ALA A 301 32.42 -2.92 33.90
CA ALA A 301 32.62 -1.89 34.93
C ALA A 301 33.66 -0.81 34.55
N ASN A 302 34.47 -1.06 33.51
CA ASN A 302 35.47 -0.13 32.97
C ASN A 302 34.96 0.64 31.73
N GLY A 303 33.72 0.41 31.30
CA GLY A 303 33.11 1.04 30.13
C GLY A 303 33.46 0.39 28.78
N ASN A 304 34.07 -0.80 28.77
CA ASN A 304 34.37 -1.53 27.54
C ASN A 304 33.16 -2.34 27.09
N TYR A 305 32.76 -2.15 25.84
CA TYR A 305 31.66 -2.91 25.24
C TYR A 305 32.10 -4.31 24.78
N PRO A 306 31.22 -5.32 24.90
CA PRO A 306 31.50 -6.66 24.39
C PRO A 306 31.85 -6.65 22.89
N PRO A 307 32.71 -7.58 22.43
CA PRO A 307 33.02 -7.70 21.01
C PRO A 307 31.78 -8.06 20.19
N ILE A 308 31.83 -7.77 18.89
CA ILE A 308 30.76 -8.11 17.95
C ILE A 308 30.61 -9.63 17.88
N ILE A 309 29.37 -10.11 18.00
CA ILE A 309 29.02 -11.52 17.87
C ILE A 309 28.03 -11.74 16.73
N HIS A 310 28.04 -12.94 16.17
CA HIS A 310 27.13 -13.37 15.13
C HIS A 310 26.48 -14.69 15.51
N TYR A 311 25.16 -14.73 15.40
CA TYR A 311 24.38 -15.95 15.46
C TYR A 311 24.21 -16.55 14.07
N ASN A 312 24.58 -17.83 13.93
CA ASN A 312 24.32 -18.59 12.70
C ASN A 312 22.86 -19.10 12.63
N ASN A 313 22.31 -19.45 13.79
CA ASN A 313 20.92 -19.90 13.98
C ASN A 313 20.17 -18.89 14.87
N LEU A 314 18.92 -19.19 15.20
CA LEU A 314 18.14 -18.40 16.15
C LEU A 314 18.93 -18.21 17.46
N PRO A 315 19.02 -16.97 17.97
CA PRO A 315 19.64 -16.70 19.26
C PRO A 315 18.94 -17.49 20.38
N PRO A 316 19.70 -18.02 21.37
CA PRO A 316 19.12 -18.82 22.43
C PRO A 316 18.22 -17.98 23.34
N GLY A 317 17.05 -18.53 23.73
CA GLY A 317 16.19 -17.94 24.76
C GLY A 317 15.35 -16.72 24.35
N SER A 318 15.40 -16.27 23.09
CA SER A 318 14.73 -15.04 22.63
C SER A 318 13.62 -15.31 21.60
N LEU A 319 12.48 -15.87 22.05
CA LEU A 319 11.31 -16.05 21.18
C LEU A 319 10.71 -14.69 20.75
N ILE A 320 10.54 -13.76 21.69
CA ILE A 320 9.94 -12.44 21.43
C ILE A 320 10.81 -11.63 20.48
N GLY A 321 12.12 -11.55 20.73
CA GLY A 321 13.07 -10.87 19.82
C GLY A 321 13.08 -11.48 18.42
N SER A 322 12.99 -12.81 18.31
CA SER A 322 12.91 -13.50 17.01
C SER A 322 11.63 -13.16 16.26
N ILE A 323 10.49 -13.10 16.95
CA ILE A 323 9.21 -12.72 16.33
C ILE A 323 9.23 -11.24 15.91
N ASN A 324 9.83 -10.34 16.69
CA ASN A 324 10.02 -8.93 16.30
C ASN A 324 10.91 -8.78 15.05
N GLY A 325 11.97 -9.57 14.95
CA GLY A 325 12.79 -9.67 13.73
C GLY A 325 11.99 -10.12 12.51
N LEU A 326 11.15 -11.13 12.69
CA LEU A 326 10.25 -11.65 11.66
C LEU A 326 9.18 -10.61 11.26
N LEU A 327 8.59 -9.88 12.21
CA LEU A 327 7.64 -8.79 11.94
C LEU A 327 8.30 -7.60 11.23
N SER A 328 9.57 -7.33 11.51
CA SER A 328 10.37 -6.35 10.75
C SER A 328 10.52 -6.79 9.29
N GLY A 329 10.66 -8.10 9.03
CA GLY A 329 10.64 -8.67 7.68
C GLY A 329 9.28 -8.54 6.99
N VAL A 330 8.18 -8.74 7.72
CA VAL A 330 6.82 -8.51 7.21
C VAL A 330 6.62 -7.06 6.81
N LEU A 331 7.00 -6.12 7.68
CA LEU A 331 6.95 -4.69 7.38
C LEU A 331 7.79 -4.36 6.13
N ALA A 332 8.98 -4.96 6.01
CA ALA A 332 9.89 -4.67 4.90
C ALA A 332 9.29 -4.99 3.52
N TYR A 333 8.39 -5.98 3.43
CA TYR A 333 7.70 -6.36 2.19
C TYR A 333 6.22 -5.97 2.15
N ALA A 334 5.75 -5.17 3.12
CA ALA A 334 4.40 -4.61 3.10
C ALA A 334 4.29 -3.57 1.99
N GLY A 335 3.17 -3.56 1.26
CA GLY A 335 2.98 -2.68 0.09
C GLY A 335 1.87 -3.13 -0.85
N ALA A 336 1.48 -4.41 -0.77
CA ALA A 336 0.46 -4.99 -1.64
C ALA A 336 -0.91 -4.28 -1.56
N GLN A 337 -1.21 -3.60 -0.44
CA GLN A 337 -2.43 -2.80 -0.27
C GLN A 337 -2.57 -1.60 -1.21
N LEU A 338 -1.52 -1.21 -1.95
CA LEU A 338 -1.56 -0.11 -2.94
C LEU A 338 -1.58 -0.62 -4.39
N PHE A 339 -1.48 -1.94 -4.60
CA PHE A 339 -1.31 -2.50 -5.94
C PHE A 339 -2.55 -2.32 -6.82
N VAL A 340 -3.75 -2.32 -6.23
CA VAL A 340 -5.00 -2.11 -6.97
C VAL A 340 -5.07 -0.69 -7.51
N GLU A 341 -4.66 0.29 -6.71
CA GLU A 341 -4.59 1.70 -7.07
C GLU A 341 -3.55 1.89 -8.19
N PHE A 342 -2.41 1.21 -8.12
CA PHE A 342 -1.42 1.23 -9.21
C PHE A 342 -1.95 0.59 -10.49
N LEU A 343 -2.57 -0.59 -10.39
CA LEU A 343 -3.19 -1.30 -11.51
C LEU A 343 -4.29 -0.47 -12.18
N ALA A 344 -5.11 0.22 -11.38
CA ALA A 344 -6.19 1.09 -11.85
C ALA A 344 -5.69 2.31 -12.63
N GLU A 345 -4.45 2.74 -12.40
CA GLU A 345 -3.82 3.83 -13.16
C GLU A 345 -3.04 3.37 -14.39
N MET A 346 -2.76 2.07 -14.54
CA MET A 346 -1.98 1.55 -15.66
C MET A 346 -2.77 1.55 -16.98
N LYS A 347 -2.14 2.06 -18.04
CA LYS A 347 -2.70 1.99 -19.41
C LYS A 347 -2.92 0.55 -19.88
N ARG A 348 -1.98 -0.34 -19.53
CA ARG A 348 -2.02 -1.78 -19.84
C ARG A 348 -1.73 -2.59 -18.59
N PRO A 349 -2.75 -2.93 -17.78
CA PRO A 349 -2.59 -3.65 -16.53
C PRO A 349 -1.87 -5.00 -16.67
N ALA A 350 -1.95 -5.66 -17.83
CA ALA A 350 -1.22 -6.89 -18.12
C ALA A 350 0.32 -6.77 -17.97
N ASP A 351 0.89 -5.57 -18.16
CA ASP A 351 2.32 -5.33 -17.98
C ASP A 351 2.72 -5.13 -16.50
N PHE A 352 1.76 -5.10 -15.57
CA PHE A 352 2.02 -4.94 -14.14
C PHE A 352 2.95 -6.02 -13.59
N LEU A 353 2.81 -7.27 -14.00
CA LEU A 353 3.68 -8.35 -13.51
C LEU A 353 5.16 -8.12 -13.82
N LYS A 354 5.46 -7.46 -14.95
CA LYS A 354 6.84 -7.09 -15.31
C LYS A 354 7.39 -6.05 -14.32
N ALA A 355 6.58 -5.05 -14.00
CA ALA A 355 6.92 -4.02 -13.02
C ALA A 355 7.07 -4.59 -11.61
N MET A 356 6.11 -5.40 -11.18
CA MET A 356 6.03 -5.98 -9.84
C MET A 356 7.17 -6.97 -9.59
N TRP A 357 7.39 -7.98 -10.44
CA TRP A 357 8.49 -8.92 -10.25
C TRP A 357 9.85 -8.25 -10.40
N GLY A 358 9.97 -7.28 -11.31
CA GLY A 358 11.19 -6.47 -11.43
C GLY A 358 11.49 -5.70 -10.13
N ALA A 359 10.49 -4.99 -9.59
CA ALA A 359 10.64 -4.23 -8.34
C ALA A 359 10.91 -5.18 -7.16
N GLN A 360 10.18 -6.28 -7.06
CA GLN A 360 10.34 -7.28 -6.01
C GLN A 360 11.75 -7.87 -5.99
N PHE A 361 12.28 -8.26 -7.16
CA PHE A 361 13.63 -8.79 -7.28
C PHE A 361 14.69 -7.74 -6.90
N PHE A 362 14.50 -6.50 -7.34
CA PHE A 362 15.37 -5.38 -7.00
C PHE A 362 15.39 -5.11 -5.50
N ILE A 363 14.22 -4.94 -4.88
CA ILE A 363 14.05 -4.73 -3.43
C ILE A 363 14.68 -5.88 -2.65
N TYR A 364 14.35 -7.12 -2.99
CA TYR A 364 14.90 -8.31 -2.33
C TYR A 364 16.43 -8.35 -2.38
N THR A 365 17.01 -8.06 -3.54
CA THR A 365 18.47 -8.05 -3.72
C THR A 365 19.11 -6.96 -2.85
N VAL A 366 18.57 -5.74 -2.87
CA VAL A 366 19.06 -4.63 -2.05
C VAL A 366 18.93 -4.96 -0.56
N TYR A 367 17.82 -5.57 -0.15
CA TYR A 367 17.54 -5.91 1.24
C TYR A 367 18.52 -6.93 1.79
N LEU A 368 18.71 -8.04 1.09
CA LEU A 368 19.66 -9.06 1.55
C LEU A 368 21.09 -8.55 1.51
N ILE A 369 21.53 -7.86 0.45
CA ILE A 369 22.89 -7.32 0.39
C ILE A 369 23.13 -6.36 1.56
N TYR A 370 22.22 -5.41 1.77
CA TYR A 370 22.35 -4.42 2.82
C TYR A 370 22.27 -5.05 4.23
N GLY A 371 21.25 -5.87 4.48
CA GLY A 371 21.03 -6.51 5.77
C GLY A 371 22.17 -7.42 6.19
N CYS A 372 22.63 -8.27 5.27
CA CYS A 372 23.80 -9.11 5.49
C CYS A 372 25.05 -8.25 5.75
N PHE A 373 25.27 -7.18 4.98
CA PHE A 373 26.41 -6.32 5.16
C PHE A 373 26.40 -5.63 6.54
N ILE A 374 25.28 -5.02 6.93
CA ILE A 374 25.16 -4.36 8.25
C ILE A 374 25.36 -5.38 9.37
N TYR A 375 24.73 -6.55 9.28
CA TYR A 375 24.86 -7.57 10.31
C TYR A 375 26.27 -8.14 10.42
N HIS A 376 27.00 -8.28 9.30
CA HIS A 376 28.41 -8.69 9.34
C HIS A 376 29.27 -7.71 10.15
N TYR A 377 29.11 -6.40 9.94
CA TYR A 377 29.94 -5.40 10.61
C TYR A 377 29.45 -4.99 12.00
N GLN A 378 28.15 -5.11 12.29
CA GLN A 378 27.59 -4.66 13.57
C GLN A 378 27.09 -5.78 14.48
N GLY A 379 26.79 -6.97 13.95
CA GLY A 379 26.31 -8.11 14.75
C GLY A 379 25.09 -7.72 15.61
N GLN A 380 25.19 -7.98 16.92
CA GLN A 380 24.17 -7.61 17.91
C GLN A 380 23.96 -6.09 18.06
N TYR A 381 24.89 -5.26 17.59
CA TYR A 381 24.75 -3.80 17.63
C TYR A 381 23.95 -3.23 16.45
N SER A 382 23.49 -4.08 15.53
CA SER A 382 22.68 -3.66 14.37
C SER A 382 21.41 -2.93 14.82
N PHE A 383 21.41 -1.61 14.63
CA PHE A 383 20.32 -0.71 15.02
C PHE A 383 19.24 -0.63 13.93
N ASN A 384 17.99 -0.39 14.32
CA ASN A 384 16.88 -0.11 13.40
C ASN A 384 16.32 1.29 13.68
N PRO A 385 16.37 2.23 12.72
CA PRO A 385 16.99 2.13 11.39
C PRO A 385 18.53 2.17 11.43
N SER A 386 19.20 1.40 10.58
CA SER A 386 20.67 1.26 10.59
C SER A 386 21.45 2.57 10.43
N TYR A 387 20.93 3.56 9.69
CA TYR A 387 21.62 4.85 9.54
C TYR A 387 21.59 5.71 10.81
N GLN A 388 20.59 5.54 11.69
CA GLN A 388 20.59 6.15 13.03
C GLN A 388 21.63 5.48 13.94
N GLY A 389 21.98 4.21 13.65
CA GLY A 389 23.02 3.42 14.30
C GLY A 389 24.47 3.85 14.02
N VAL A 390 24.69 4.80 13.11
CA VAL A 390 26.04 5.22 12.68
C VAL A 390 26.73 6.02 13.80
N SER A 391 27.97 5.67 14.13
CA SER A 391 28.73 6.29 15.23
C SER A 391 29.24 7.70 14.91
N ILE A 392 29.54 7.99 13.64
CA ILE A 392 30.05 9.29 13.21
C ILE A 392 28.87 10.24 12.96
N TYR A 393 28.70 11.22 13.85
CA TYR A 393 27.59 12.19 13.83
C TYR A 393 27.36 12.87 12.47
N ALA A 394 28.43 13.26 11.75
CA ALA A 394 28.30 13.93 10.46
C ALA A 394 27.60 13.05 9.41
N TRP A 395 27.98 11.77 9.35
CA TRP A 395 27.40 10.80 8.43
C TRP A 395 26.02 10.31 8.88
N GLN A 396 25.80 10.16 10.19
CA GLN A 396 24.49 9.91 10.77
C GLN A 396 23.50 11.04 10.39
N THR A 397 23.93 12.29 10.53
CA THR A 397 23.15 13.48 10.14
C THR A 397 22.84 13.49 8.64
N ALA A 398 23.83 13.19 7.79
CA ALA A 398 23.61 13.11 6.35
C ALA A 398 22.59 12.03 5.98
N GLY A 399 22.72 10.83 6.56
CA GLY A 399 21.77 9.74 6.38
C GLY A 399 20.36 10.13 6.82
N ASN A 400 20.22 10.68 8.02
CA ASN A 400 18.95 11.14 8.59
C ASN A 400 18.24 12.19 7.72
N MET A 401 18.98 13.14 7.15
CA MET A 401 18.39 14.21 6.33
C MET A 401 18.02 13.75 4.92
N ILE A 402 18.84 12.91 4.29
CA ILE A 402 18.54 12.40 2.95
C ILE A 402 17.35 11.43 3.01
N SER A 403 17.32 10.54 4.01
CA SER A 403 16.19 9.61 4.20
C SER A 403 14.89 10.35 4.53
N LEU A 404 14.96 11.46 5.28
CA LEU A 404 13.80 12.30 5.57
C LEU A 404 13.16 12.86 4.30
N ILE A 405 13.96 13.32 3.33
CA ILE A 405 13.44 13.81 2.04
C ILE A 405 12.78 12.67 1.26
N ALA A 406 13.42 11.51 1.20
CA ALA A 406 12.86 10.33 0.53
C ALA A 406 11.52 9.90 1.16
N ALA A 407 11.44 9.95 2.50
CA ALA A 407 10.24 9.58 3.22
C ALA A 407 9.11 10.60 3.14
N LEU A 408 9.40 11.90 3.02
CA LEU A 408 8.37 12.90 2.75
C LEU A 408 7.67 12.62 1.41
N ILE A 409 8.41 12.12 0.41
CA ILE A 409 7.84 11.71 -0.87
C ILE A 409 6.92 10.50 -0.67
N ALA A 410 7.38 9.46 0.03
CA ALA A 410 6.59 8.25 0.31
C ALA A 410 5.36 8.57 1.18
N ALA A 411 5.51 9.35 2.24
CA ALA A 411 4.43 9.78 3.12
C ALA A 411 3.40 10.65 2.39
N GLY A 412 3.84 11.47 1.42
CA GLY A 412 2.93 12.19 0.53
C GLY A 412 2.08 11.25 -0.32
N LEU A 413 2.63 10.12 -0.78
CA LEU A 413 1.90 9.07 -1.49
C LEU A 413 0.87 8.41 -0.57
N TYR A 414 1.27 8.01 0.64
CA TYR A 414 0.38 7.40 1.65
C TYR A 414 -0.75 8.31 2.08
N GLY A 415 -0.43 9.58 2.36
CA GLY A 415 -1.43 10.58 2.70
C GLY A 415 -2.45 10.75 1.59
N ASN A 416 -1.99 10.88 0.33
CA ASN A 416 -2.88 11.08 -0.81
C ASN A 416 -3.78 9.86 -1.07
N ILE A 417 -3.22 8.66 -1.07
CA ILE A 417 -3.99 7.44 -1.35
C ILE A 417 -4.88 7.10 -0.14
N GLY A 418 -4.34 7.10 1.08
CA GLY A 418 -5.09 6.79 2.30
C GLY A 418 -6.28 7.72 2.53
N ILE A 419 -6.12 9.02 2.30
CA ILE A 419 -7.23 9.97 2.41
C ILE A 419 -8.27 9.73 1.31
N LYS A 420 -7.87 9.41 0.08
CA LYS A 420 -8.82 9.09 -1.00
C LYS A 420 -9.63 7.84 -0.67
N VAL A 421 -8.98 6.80 -0.16
CA VAL A 421 -9.62 5.56 0.29
C VAL A 421 -10.62 5.86 1.41
N LEU A 422 -10.21 6.61 2.44
CA LEU A 422 -11.11 7.03 3.52
C LEU A 422 -12.30 7.86 2.99
N TYR A 423 -12.02 8.83 2.13
CA TYR A 423 -13.03 9.74 1.60
C TYR A 423 -14.08 8.99 0.79
N ASN A 424 -13.66 8.14 -0.14
CA ASN A 424 -14.59 7.38 -0.97
C ASN A 424 -15.40 6.39 -0.13
N ASN A 425 -14.76 5.69 0.80
CA ASN A 425 -15.42 4.61 1.53
C ASN A 425 -16.28 5.07 2.71
N ILE A 426 -15.92 6.19 3.36
CA ILE A 426 -16.67 6.71 4.51
C ILE A 426 -17.51 7.90 4.08
N LEU A 427 -16.89 8.93 3.51
CA LEU A 427 -17.61 10.18 3.24
C LEU A 427 -18.57 10.03 2.07
N VAL A 428 -18.14 9.46 0.94
CA VAL A 428 -19.02 9.29 -0.24
C VAL A 428 -20.04 8.19 0.01
N ASP A 429 -19.63 7.01 0.47
CA ASP A 429 -20.56 5.88 0.56
C ASP A 429 -21.48 5.91 1.78
N ILE A 430 -20.98 6.30 2.97
CA ILE A 430 -21.77 6.28 4.21
C ILE A 430 -22.48 7.62 4.41
N PHE A 431 -21.79 8.72 4.17
CA PHE A 431 -22.31 10.07 4.39
C PHE A 431 -22.82 10.78 3.12
N ASN A 432 -22.81 10.11 1.96
CA ASN A 432 -23.24 10.69 0.66
C ASN A 432 -22.54 12.02 0.31
N ALA A 433 -21.29 12.17 0.71
CA ALA A 433 -20.48 13.34 0.39
C ALA A 433 -20.21 13.44 -1.12
N PRO A 434 -20.06 14.67 -1.65
CA PRO A 434 -19.83 14.85 -3.07
C PRO A 434 -18.44 14.31 -3.46
N PRO A 435 -18.25 13.70 -4.65
CA PRO A 435 -16.96 13.12 -4.99
C PRO A 435 -15.85 14.17 -5.12
N LEU A 436 -14.60 13.73 -4.94
CA LEU A 436 -13.38 14.57 -4.80
C LEU A 436 -13.08 15.52 -5.96
N VAL A 437 -13.76 15.34 -7.08
CA VAL A 437 -13.58 16.05 -8.33
C VAL A 437 -14.41 17.33 -8.37
N THR A 438 -15.51 17.36 -7.61
CA THR A 438 -16.38 18.54 -7.41
C THR A 438 -15.66 19.58 -6.56
N THR A 439 -15.91 20.88 -6.78
CA THR A 439 -15.30 21.96 -5.97
C THR A 439 -15.51 21.78 -4.47
N THR A 440 -16.70 21.32 -4.07
CA THR A 440 -17.02 20.98 -2.68
C THR A 440 -16.15 19.83 -2.17
N GLY A 441 -16.04 18.73 -2.93
CA GLY A 441 -15.17 17.60 -2.57
C GLY A 441 -13.70 18.00 -2.48
N LYS A 442 -13.25 18.96 -3.31
CA LYS A 442 -11.90 19.54 -3.24
C LYS A 442 -11.66 20.29 -1.91
N VAL A 443 -12.65 21.03 -1.41
CA VAL A 443 -12.55 21.76 -0.15
C VAL A 443 -12.57 20.80 1.04
N ILE A 444 -13.46 19.81 1.02
CA ILE A 444 -13.52 18.78 2.08
C ILE A 444 -12.20 18.00 2.14
N TYR A 445 -11.63 17.66 0.98
CA TYR A 445 -10.30 17.05 0.91
C TYR A 445 -9.23 17.93 1.56
N ALA A 446 -9.17 19.23 1.22
CA ALA A 446 -8.19 20.12 1.80
C ALA A 446 -8.32 20.21 3.34
N ALA A 447 -9.54 20.13 3.86
CA ALA A 447 -9.84 20.15 5.29
C ALA A 447 -9.54 18.83 6.02
N ILE A 448 -9.69 17.67 5.36
CA ILE A 448 -9.43 16.37 6.00
C ILE A 448 -7.95 16.02 6.08
N VAL A 449 -7.11 16.54 5.18
CA VAL A 449 -5.65 16.31 5.19
C VAL A 449 -5.02 16.66 6.55
N PRO A 450 -5.18 17.87 7.12
CA PRO A 450 -4.56 18.20 8.41
C PRO A 450 -5.13 17.33 9.54
N VAL A 451 -6.41 16.94 9.47
CA VAL A 451 -7.03 16.03 10.44
C VAL A 451 -6.38 14.65 10.38
N TRP A 452 -6.19 14.10 9.18
CA TRP A 452 -5.57 12.79 8.96
C TRP A 452 -4.15 12.73 9.55
N TRP A 453 -3.31 13.70 9.22
CA TRP A 453 -1.95 13.79 9.73
C TRP A 453 -1.91 14.01 11.26
N SER A 454 -2.82 14.82 11.79
CA SER A 454 -2.89 15.07 13.24
C SER A 454 -3.34 13.83 14.01
N VAL A 455 -4.33 13.09 13.51
CA VAL A 455 -4.78 11.83 14.12
C VAL A 455 -3.67 10.78 14.06
N ALA A 456 -2.98 10.64 12.93
CA ALA A 456 -1.85 9.73 12.80
C ALA A 456 -0.74 10.05 13.83
N PHE A 457 -0.41 11.34 13.98
CA PHE A 457 0.55 11.80 14.99
C PHE A 457 0.09 11.50 16.41
N VAL A 458 -1.15 11.83 16.78
CA VAL A 458 -1.66 11.64 18.15
C VAL A 458 -1.68 10.16 18.53
N ILE A 459 -2.10 9.27 17.61
CA ILE A 459 -2.12 7.82 17.85
C ILE A 459 -0.70 7.30 18.03
N ALA A 460 0.22 7.66 17.14
CA ALA A 460 1.60 7.16 17.20
C ALA A 460 2.37 7.73 18.40
N ALA A 461 2.19 9.02 18.72
CA ALA A 461 2.85 9.69 19.84
C ALA A 461 2.38 9.20 21.22
N ALA A 462 1.18 8.62 21.29
CA ALA A 462 0.64 8.04 22.51
C ALA A 462 1.30 6.72 22.91
N ILE A 463 1.94 6.01 21.96
CA ILE A 463 2.60 4.73 22.23
C ILE A 463 4.09 5.02 22.50
N PRO A 464 4.57 4.87 23.75
CA PRO A 464 5.91 5.24 24.20
C PRO A 464 6.97 4.19 23.83
N ASP A 465 6.79 3.49 22.72
CA ASP A 465 7.75 2.52 22.19
C ASP A 465 7.58 2.38 20.67
N TYR A 466 8.58 2.86 19.93
CA TYR A 466 8.58 2.81 18.47
C TYR A 466 8.59 1.37 17.94
N PHE A 467 9.37 0.49 18.58
CA PHE A 467 9.53 -0.90 18.14
C PHE A 467 8.25 -1.71 18.31
N GLY A 468 7.64 -1.65 19.49
CA GLY A 468 6.35 -2.26 19.78
C GLY A 468 5.24 -1.70 18.91
N PHE A 469 5.24 -0.38 18.64
CA PHE A 469 4.29 0.21 17.70
C PHE A 469 4.43 -0.40 16.29
N VAL A 470 5.65 -0.48 15.76
CA VAL A 470 5.95 -1.13 14.47
C VAL A 470 5.46 -2.58 14.46
N SER A 471 5.79 -3.36 15.49
CA SER A 471 5.38 -4.77 15.59
C SER A 471 3.86 -4.94 15.63
N VAL A 472 3.13 -4.09 16.37
CA VAL A 472 1.65 -4.15 16.41
C VAL A 472 1.07 -3.85 15.03
N ILE A 473 1.55 -2.82 14.34
CA ILE A 473 1.04 -2.45 13.00
C ILE A 473 1.32 -3.56 12.00
N ALA A 474 2.55 -4.10 12.01
CA ALA A 474 2.96 -5.17 11.13
C ALA A 474 2.09 -6.42 11.33
N ALA A 475 1.91 -6.86 12.57
CA ALA A 475 1.13 -8.05 12.89
C ALA A 475 -0.38 -7.88 12.64
N SER A 476 -0.96 -6.74 13.04
CA SER A 476 -2.42 -6.51 12.94
C SER A 476 -2.88 -6.21 11.52
N MET A 477 -2.19 -5.30 10.81
CA MET A 477 -2.71 -4.73 9.56
C MET A 477 -1.89 -5.17 8.36
N LEU A 478 -0.58 -4.90 8.35
CA LEU A 478 0.24 -5.05 7.16
C LEU A 478 0.41 -6.51 6.73
N LEU A 479 0.53 -7.41 7.69
CA LEU A 479 0.54 -8.85 7.45
C LEU A 479 -0.76 -9.28 6.76
N ASN A 480 -1.91 -8.87 7.29
CA ASN A 480 -3.21 -9.27 6.76
C ASN A 480 -3.45 -8.69 5.36
N LEU A 481 -3.08 -7.43 5.13
CA LEU A 481 -3.19 -6.77 3.83
C LEU A 481 -2.25 -7.38 2.76
N THR A 482 -1.10 -7.90 3.18
CA THR A 482 -0.09 -8.42 2.24
C THR A 482 -0.19 -9.93 2.02
N TYR A 483 -0.45 -10.72 3.06
CA TYR A 483 -0.34 -12.18 3.03
C TYR A 483 -1.68 -12.91 3.21
N THR A 484 -2.66 -12.30 3.89
CA THR A 484 -3.93 -12.96 4.24
C THR A 484 -5.04 -12.67 3.24
N LEU A 485 -5.29 -11.41 2.94
CA LEU A 485 -6.38 -11.03 2.03
C LEU A 485 -6.15 -11.44 0.57
N PRO A 486 -4.93 -11.37 -0.01
CA PRO A 486 -4.71 -11.79 -1.39
C PRO A 486 -5.10 -13.25 -1.71
N PRO A 487 -4.66 -14.27 -0.94
CA PRO A 487 -5.14 -15.64 -1.16
C PRO A 487 -6.63 -15.80 -0.88
N PHE A 488 -7.20 -15.03 0.05
CA PHE A 488 -8.63 -15.04 0.29
C PHE A 488 -9.44 -14.52 -0.92
N PHE A 489 -9.01 -13.41 -1.54
CA PHE A 489 -9.64 -12.88 -2.76
C PHE A 489 -9.46 -13.82 -3.94
N ALA A 490 -8.25 -14.36 -4.14
CA ALA A 490 -7.97 -15.28 -5.24
C ALA A 490 -8.80 -16.56 -5.14
N LEU A 491 -8.94 -17.11 -3.93
CA LEU A 491 -9.79 -18.28 -3.68
C LEU A 491 -11.25 -17.99 -4.06
N GLY A 492 -11.81 -16.85 -3.62
CA GLY A 492 -13.18 -16.46 -3.94
C GLY A 492 -13.40 -16.27 -5.44
N PHE A 493 -12.45 -15.61 -6.10
CA PHE A 493 -12.43 -15.41 -7.54
C PHE A 493 -12.38 -16.73 -8.31
N ASP A 494 -11.43 -17.61 -7.99
CA ASP A 494 -11.26 -18.88 -8.69
C ASP A 494 -12.47 -19.80 -8.49
N ILE A 495 -13.02 -19.89 -7.28
CA ILE A 495 -14.24 -20.67 -7.00
C ILE A 495 -15.40 -20.16 -7.87
N GLN A 496 -15.63 -18.86 -7.92
CA GLN A 496 -16.76 -18.31 -8.66
C GLN A 496 -16.60 -18.39 -10.18
N ARG A 497 -15.38 -18.16 -10.68
CA ARG A 497 -15.02 -18.33 -12.09
C ARG A 497 -15.22 -19.77 -12.55
N ASN A 498 -14.64 -20.73 -11.83
CA ASN A 498 -14.71 -22.14 -12.22
C ASN A 498 -16.11 -22.75 -12.04
N ALA A 499 -16.99 -22.05 -11.32
CA ALA A 499 -18.36 -22.45 -11.17
C ALA A 499 -19.28 -22.01 -12.32
N ILE A 500 -18.82 -21.18 -13.28
CA ILE A 500 -19.63 -20.76 -14.44
C ILE A 500 -19.61 -21.87 -15.49
N ARG A 501 -20.78 -22.39 -15.88
CA ARG A 501 -20.94 -23.37 -16.96
C ARG A 501 -21.48 -22.73 -18.24
N ALA A 502 -20.59 -22.10 -19.00
CA ALA A 502 -20.94 -21.54 -20.31
C ALA A 502 -21.49 -22.61 -21.28
N ASP A 503 -21.08 -23.87 -21.13
CA ASP A 503 -21.55 -25.03 -21.90
C ASP A 503 -23.01 -25.41 -21.60
N GLN A 504 -23.53 -25.02 -20.43
CA GLN A 504 -24.91 -25.27 -20.00
C GLN A 504 -25.78 -24.00 -20.06
N GLY A 505 -25.28 -22.93 -20.69
CA GLY A 505 -25.96 -21.65 -20.75
C GLY A 505 -25.96 -20.85 -19.43
N GLU A 506 -25.14 -21.23 -18.44
CA GLU A 506 -24.92 -20.42 -17.24
C GLU A 506 -23.96 -19.26 -17.56
N GLY A 507 -24.25 -18.07 -17.04
CA GLY A 507 -23.44 -16.89 -17.26
C GLY A 507 -24.27 -15.61 -17.25
N PHE A 508 -23.61 -14.51 -17.61
CA PHE A 508 -24.25 -13.21 -17.83
C PHE A 508 -24.62 -13.07 -19.30
N ASP A 509 -25.89 -12.74 -19.57
CA ASP A 509 -26.36 -12.42 -20.92
C ASP A 509 -26.39 -10.88 -21.09
N PRO A 510 -25.55 -10.30 -21.97
CA PRO A 510 -25.47 -8.86 -22.16
C PRO A 510 -26.69 -8.26 -22.87
N THR A 511 -27.54 -9.08 -23.50
CA THR A 511 -28.72 -8.61 -24.22
C THR A 511 -29.93 -8.44 -23.31
N THR A 512 -30.09 -9.35 -22.35
CA THR A 512 -31.18 -9.35 -21.37
C THR A 512 -30.76 -8.72 -20.04
N GLY A 513 -29.46 -8.72 -19.73
CA GLY A 513 -28.94 -8.29 -18.44
C GLY A 513 -29.11 -9.31 -17.32
N GLU A 514 -29.65 -10.48 -17.62
CA GLU A 514 -29.92 -11.52 -16.63
C GLU A 514 -28.71 -12.44 -16.44
N VAL A 515 -28.61 -12.99 -15.22
CA VAL A 515 -27.55 -13.91 -14.82
C VAL A 515 -28.19 -15.26 -14.58
N ILE A 516 -27.90 -16.22 -15.45
CA ILE A 516 -28.50 -17.55 -15.40
C ILE A 516 -27.68 -18.42 -14.44
N ARG A 517 -28.34 -18.89 -13.38
CA ARG A 517 -27.77 -19.81 -12.36
C ARG A 517 -28.74 -20.96 -12.13
N ASN A 518 -28.28 -22.21 -12.32
CA ASN A 518 -29.14 -23.39 -12.18
C ASN A 518 -29.07 -24.05 -10.79
N GLU A 519 -28.13 -23.64 -9.94
CA GLU A 519 -27.85 -24.27 -8.65
C GLU A 519 -27.91 -23.27 -7.49
N THR A 520 -28.03 -23.80 -6.28
CA THR A 520 -27.91 -22.99 -5.04
C THR A 520 -26.47 -22.46 -4.87
N THR A 521 -26.32 -21.34 -4.18
CA THR A 521 -25.01 -20.71 -3.94
C THR A 521 -23.99 -21.65 -3.28
N VAL A 522 -24.43 -22.49 -2.34
CA VAL A 522 -23.55 -23.43 -1.62
C VAL A 522 -23.06 -24.55 -2.54
N GLN A 523 -23.96 -25.15 -3.31
CA GLN A 523 -23.59 -26.19 -4.29
C GLN A 523 -22.60 -25.63 -5.31
N ARG A 524 -22.83 -24.39 -5.75
CA ARG A 524 -21.95 -23.68 -6.67
C ARG A 524 -20.55 -23.48 -6.11
N TYR A 525 -20.41 -23.10 -4.84
CA TYR A 525 -19.10 -22.92 -4.20
C TYR A 525 -18.35 -24.23 -4.00
N ILE A 526 -19.02 -25.28 -3.52
CA ILE A 526 -18.43 -26.62 -3.39
C ILE A 526 -17.94 -27.09 -4.75
N ARG A 527 -18.78 -26.96 -5.77
CA ARG A 527 -18.45 -27.30 -7.16
C ARG A 527 -17.26 -26.49 -7.67
N GLY A 528 -17.30 -25.17 -7.55
CA GLY A 528 -16.23 -24.27 -8.00
C GLY A 528 -14.88 -24.56 -7.34
N PHE A 529 -14.89 -25.01 -6.08
CA PHE A 529 -13.69 -25.43 -5.37
C PHE A 529 -13.07 -26.71 -5.95
N PHE A 530 -13.90 -27.68 -6.37
CA PHE A 530 -13.46 -28.97 -6.91
C PHE A 530 -13.42 -29.05 -8.45
N CYS A 531 -13.77 -27.98 -9.16
CA CYS A 531 -13.77 -27.92 -10.63
C CYS A 531 -12.47 -27.30 -11.18
N GLY A 532 -12.22 -27.47 -12.48
CA GLY A 532 -11.02 -26.96 -13.16
C GLY A 532 -9.83 -27.94 -13.19
N GLY A 533 -10.04 -29.19 -12.80
CA GLY A 533 -9.03 -30.25 -12.82
C GLY A 533 -8.13 -30.29 -11.56
N PRO A 534 -7.29 -31.33 -11.42
CA PRO A 534 -6.52 -31.58 -10.20
C PRO A 534 -5.55 -30.45 -9.84
N TRP A 535 -5.04 -29.73 -10.85
CA TRP A 535 -4.13 -28.60 -10.64
C TRP A 535 -4.82 -27.40 -10.00
N GLN A 536 -6.01 -27.03 -10.47
CA GLN A 536 -6.77 -25.91 -9.88
C GLN A 536 -7.22 -26.24 -8.45
N VAL A 537 -7.62 -27.49 -8.18
CA VAL A 537 -7.93 -27.92 -6.81
C VAL A 537 -6.70 -27.79 -5.90
N ALA A 538 -5.51 -28.16 -6.39
CA ALA A 538 -4.27 -27.98 -5.64
C ALA A 538 -3.97 -26.50 -5.36
N ILE A 539 -4.23 -25.59 -6.31
CA ILE A 539 -4.12 -24.13 -6.11
C ILE A 539 -5.10 -23.65 -5.04
N ASN A 540 -6.36 -24.09 -5.09
CA ASN A 540 -7.38 -23.71 -4.10
C ASN A 540 -6.98 -24.18 -2.69
N ILE A 541 -6.49 -25.42 -2.56
CA ILE A 541 -5.95 -25.96 -1.30
C ILE A 541 -4.76 -25.13 -0.81
N TRP A 542 -3.84 -24.77 -1.71
CA TRP A 542 -2.71 -23.92 -1.38
C TRP A 542 -3.14 -22.55 -0.86
N HIS A 543 -4.13 -21.90 -1.49
CA HIS A 543 -4.67 -20.62 -1.01
C HIS A 543 -5.29 -20.74 0.38
N VAL A 544 -5.99 -21.84 0.68
CA VAL A 544 -6.53 -22.12 2.02
C VAL A 544 -5.39 -22.28 3.03
N ILE A 545 -4.36 -23.08 2.71
CA ILE A 545 -3.20 -23.29 3.59
C ILE A 545 -2.49 -21.96 3.84
N TYR A 546 -2.26 -21.18 2.78
CA TYR A 546 -1.59 -19.90 2.88
C TYR A 546 -2.40 -18.88 3.72
N PHE A 547 -3.70 -18.80 3.49
CA PHE A 547 -4.61 -17.98 4.30
C PHE A 547 -4.55 -18.37 5.79
N LEU A 548 -4.67 -19.65 6.12
CA LEU A 548 -4.63 -20.12 7.51
C LEU A 548 -3.25 -19.92 8.15
N ALA A 549 -2.16 -20.16 7.41
CA ALA A 549 -0.80 -19.94 7.90
C ALA A 549 -0.53 -18.46 8.20
N SER A 550 -0.99 -17.56 7.33
CA SER A 550 -0.87 -16.11 7.56
C SER A 550 -1.70 -15.64 8.76
N LEU A 551 -2.92 -16.18 8.96
CA LEU A 551 -3.73 -15.90 10.15
C LEU A 551 -3.08 -16.40 11.44
N ALA A 552 -2.47 -17.59 11.42
CA ALA A 552 -1.72 -18.11 12.56
C ALA A 552 -0.52 -17.21 12.89
N MET A 553 0.18 -16.73 11.87
CA MET A 553 1.29 -15.79 12.01
C MET A 553 0.83 -14.42 12.54
N CYS A 554 -0.34 -13.93 12.11
CA CYS A 554 -0.97 -12.74 12.69
C CYS A 554 -1.20 -12.92 14.20
N GLY A 555 -1.74 -14.07 14.62
CA GLY A 555 -1.97 -14.37 16.03
C GLY A 555 -0.69 -14.42 16.86
N LEU A 556 0.35 -15.11 16.37
CA LEU A 556 1.66 -15.18 17.03
C LEU A 556 2.37 -13.82 17.06
N GLY A 557 2.30 -13.06 15.96
CA GLY A 557 2.86 -11.71 15.88
C GLY A 557 2.18 -10.76 16.85
N MET A 558 0.84 -10.83 16.96
CA MET A 558 0.09 -10.01 17.91
C MET A 558 0.45 -10.33 19.35
N TYR A 559 0.55 -11.63 19.69
CA TYR A 559 0.99 -12.06 21.02
C TYR A 559 2.37 -11.47 21.37
N ALA A 560 3.37 -11.63 20.49
CA ALA A 560 4.70 -11.11 20.76
C ALA A 560 4.76 -9.58 20.84
N ALA A 561 3.98 -8.88 20.01
CA ALA A 561 3.89 -7.42 20.04
C ALA A 561 3.25 -6.91 21.34
N VAL A 562 2.22 -7.59 21.85
CA VAL A 562 1.56 -7.24 23.12
C VAL A 562 2.49 -7.52 24.30
N GLU A 563 3.13 -8.69 24.36
CA GLU A 563 4.10 -9.00 25.42
C GLU A 563 5.28 -8.02 25.42
N GLY A 564 5.81 -7.67 24.24
CA GLY A 564 6.87 -6.67 24.10
C GLY A 564 6.43 -5.28 24.58
N LEU A 565 5.18 -4.89 24.31
CA LEU A 565 4.63 -3.63 24.82
C LEU A 565 4.41 -3.66 26.34
N ILE A 566 3.98 -4.78 26.93
CA ILE A 566 3.85 -4.91 28.40
C ILE A 566 5.22 -4.67 29.05
N GLU A 567 6.26 -5.35 28.56
CA GLU A 567 7.63 -5.17 29.06
C GLU A 567 8.14 -3.72 28.86
N ALA A 568 7.83 -3.11 27.72
CA ALA A 568 8.22 -1.73 27.44
C ALA A 568 7.55 -0.73 28.39
N PHE A 569 6.28 -0.95 28.74
CA PHE A 569 5.48 -0.07 29.59
C PHE A 569 5.75 -0.25 31.10
N ASP A 570 6.32 -1.39 31.51
CA ASP A 570 6.76 -1.61 32.89
C ASP A 570 7.90 -0.68 33.30
N ILE A 571 8.67 -0.19 32.33
CA ILE A 571 9.71 0.82 32.53
C ILE A 571 9.08 2.20 32.30
N PRO A 572 9.35 3.23 33.12
CA PRO A 572 8.82 4.58 32.87
C PRO A 572 9.35 5.13 31.54
N GLN A 573 8.58 4.98 30.46
CA GLN A 573 8.95 5.47 29.14
C GLN A 573 8.43 6.88 28.89
N LEU A 574 9.22 7.64 28.14
CA LEU A 574 8.84 8.95 27.64
C LEU A 574 7.99 8.75 26.39
N ASN A 575 6.73 9.16 26.44
CA ASN A 575 5.93 9.25 25.22
C ASN A 575 6.42 10.41 24.33
N SER A 576 6.00 10.40 23.06
CA SER A 576 6.46 11.41 22.08
C SER A 576 5.88 12.81 22.33
N PHE A 577 5.00 12.98 23.33
CA PHE A 577 4.52 14.28 23.78
C PHE A 577 5.50 15.00 24.72
N SER A 578 6.57 14.33 25.14
CA SER A 578 7.59 14.92 26.00
C SER A 578 8.62 15.76 25.22
N CYS A 579 9.38 16.59 25.94
CA CYS A 579 10.51 17.30 25.35
C CYS A 579 11.77 16.46 25.25
N THR A 580 11.81 15.31 25.92
CA THR A 580 12.97 14.43 25.92
C THR A 580 12.87 13.46 24.76
N SER A 581 13.92 13.43 23.93
CA SER A 581 14.00 12.49 22.81
C SER A 581 14.24 11.06 23.32
N PRO A 582 13.55 10.03 22.79
CA PRO A 582 13.78 8.64 23.17
C PRO A 582 15.22 8.17 22.84
N LEU A 583 15.88 8.89 21.94
CA LEU A 583 17.26 8.66 21.54
C LEU A 583 18.32 9.38 22.39
N ASN A 584 17.91 10.16 23.41
CA ASN A 584 18.83 10.89 24.27
C ASN A 584 19.10 10.12 25.58
N LEU A 585 20.24 9.43 25.64
CA LEU A 585 20.67 8.65 26.81
C LEU A 585 21.03 9.49 28.05
N ASN A 586 21.23 10.80 27.88
CA ASN A 586 21.71 11.69 28.95
C ASN A 586 20.58 12.52 29.59
N ALA A 587 19.32 12.19 29.30
CA ALA A 587 18.18 13.02 29.65
C ALA A 587 17.49 12.63 30.96
#